data_AF-A0A5P9GRV0-F1
#
_entry.id   AF-A0A5P9GRV0-F1
#
_cell.length_a   1.000
_cell.length_b   1.000
_cell.length_c   1.000
_cell.angle_alpha   90.00
_cell.angle_beta   90.00
_cell.angle_gamma   90.00
#
_symmetry.space_group_name_H-M   'P 1'
#
loop_
_entity.id
_entity.type
_entity.pdbx_description
1 polymer ?
#
loop_
_entity_poly.entity_id
_entity_poly.type
_entity_poly.pdbx_seq_one_letter_code
_entity_poly.pdbx_strand_id
1 'polypeptide(L)'
;MRPALPEPIDVTIAQQLKMLESAPAPAQNLQWRRVQLLSALDRFDEALTICEMLDPGTDAGRKLLHAQLLQAPTRSRDPDRSEAMMRDLLTIPLEDRTKTNVLLSLSQSIERRGNLENARAMVLDALDLDAQNTTALRRYAVLEAALGQLDDLLHFSERRIAAGNASSLVIAACSAALAGLQRVDEAQEVRRFEELFWCGTLPCPSGSDDLVSFNRDLAAELRTHPALRFENSRRASKGSWRIDELFTARSEHVRILLETICTCAQNYIESVVDSPTRKPGGLFDELRPGACKIASWAILTREDGYEDWHMHGRGWISGVYYVAVPDGLPGGSDKAGAIDFGWWEEVLGDGASERLGYQRVHPEPGMLLLFPSYIHHRTWPHRSDEERICVAFDIMPS
;
A
#
# COMPACT_ATOMS: atom_id res chain seq x y z
N MET A 1 1.77 -4.33 -23.56
CA MET A 1 1.61 -5.33 -22.46
C MET A 1 0.35 -4.95 -21.67
N ARG A 2 -0.68 -5.80 -21.66
CA ARG A 2 -1.95 -5.53 -20.97
C ARG A 2 -1.96 -6.23 -19.60
N PRO A 3 -2.24 -5.55 -18.48
CA PRO A 3 -2.34 -6.20 -17.18
C PRO A 3 -3.50 -7.20 -17.10
N ALA A 4 -3.24 -8.36 -16.51
CA ALA A 4 -4.28 -9.35 -16.21
C ALA A 4 -5.13 -8.93 -15.01
N LEU A 5 -6.44 -9.21 -15.08
CA LEU A 5 -7.32 -9.09 -13.92
C LEU A 5 -6.98 -10.20 -12.90
N PRO A 6 -7.15 -9.95 -11.60
CA PRO A 6 -7.06 -11.00 -10.60
C PRO A 6 -8.24 -11.98 -10.75
N GLU A 7 -8.17 -13.16 -10.14
CA GLU A 7 -9.34 -14.03 -10.03
C GLU A 7 -10.41 -13.37 -9.13
N PRO A 8 -11.70 -13.45 -9.48
CA PRO A 8 -12.76 -12.89 -8.66
C PRO A 8 -12.85 -13.62 -7.32
N ILE A 9 -13.00 -12.84 -6.25
CA ILE A 9 -13.18 -13.37 -4.90
C ILE A 9 -14.64 -13.84 -4.74
N ASP A 10 -14.82 -15.11 -4.40
CA ASP A 10 -16.14 -15.69 -4.16
C ASP A 10 -16.74 -15.24 -2.81
N VAL A 11 -15.92 -15.27 -1.76
CA VAL A 11 -16.34 -14.99 -0.38
C VAL A 11 -15.29 -14.12 0.30
N THR A 12 -15.68 -12.87 0.60
CA THR A 12 -14.83 -11.87 1.29
C THR A 12 -14.45 -12.34 2.70
N ILE A 13 -13.39 -11.77 3.26
CA ILE A 13 -12.94 -11.98 4.65
C ILE A 13 -14.09 -11.74 5.64
N ALA A 14 -14.89 -10.68 5.43
CA ALA A 14 -16.03 -10.37 6.29
C ALA A 14 -17.12 -11.45 6.23
N GLN A 15 -17.42 -11.97 5.03
CA GLN A 15 -18.38 -13.07 4.87
C GLN A 15 -17.84 -14.38 5.46
N GLN A 16 -16.55 -14.70 5.26
CA GLN A 16 -15.90 -15.86 5.88
C GLN A 16 -16.00 -15.80 7.41
N LEU A 17 -15.76 -14.64 8.01
CA LEU A 17 -15.88 -14.45 9.45
C LEU A 17 -17.31 -14.67 9.93
N LYS A 18 -18.31 -14.09 9.24
CA LYS A 18 -19.73 -14.28 9.56
C LYS A 18 -20.15 -15.76 9.51
N MET A 19 -19.64 -16.51 8.53
CA MET A 19 -19.89 -17.95 8.44
C MET A 19 -19.31 -18.69 9.67
N LEU A 20 -18.08 -18.37 10.08
CA LEU A 20 -17.45 -18.98 11.27
C LEU A 20 -18.15 -18.59 12.57
N GLU A 21 -18.60 -17.35 12.71
CA GLU A 21 -19.35 -16.88 13.89
C GLU A 21 -20.71 -17.57 14.03
N SER A 22 -21.29 -18.04 12.93
CA SER A 22 -22.54 -18.81 12.94
C SER A 22 -22.38 -20.30 13.27
N ALA A 23 -21.16 -20.82 13.27
CA ALA A 23 -20.89 -22.24 13.48
C ALA A 23 -20.90 -22.60 14.99
N PRO A 24 -21.71 -23.57 15.44
CA PRO A 24 -21.71 -24.00 16.83
C PRO A 24 -20.44 -24.81 17.14
N ALA A 25 -19.69 -24.38 18.16
CA ALA A 25 -18.47 -25.04 18.65
C ALA A 25 -17.43 -25.38 17.55
N PRO A 26 -16.83 -24.37 16.87
CA PRO A 26 -15.83 -24.63 15.84
C PRO A 26 -14.61 -25.36 16.40
N ALA A 27 -14.08 -26.32 15.64
CA ALA A 27 -12.82 -26.98 15.92
C ALA A 27 -11.66 -25.96 16.04
N GLN A 28 -10.58 -26.33 16.75
CA GLN A 28 -9.49 -25.42 17.09
C GLN A 28 -8.83 -24.75 15.86
N ASN A 29 -8.72 -25.47 14.74
CA ASN A 29 -8.21 -24.93 13.48
C ASN A 29 -9.10 -23.80 12.92
N LEU A 30 -10.43 -23.95 13.02
CA LEU A 30 -11.39 -22.93 12.60
C LEU A 30 -11.36 -21.72 13.55
N GLN A 31 -11.08 -21.93 14.83
CA GLN A 31 -10.86 -20.82 15.77
C GLN A 31 -9.59 -20.02 15.43
N TRP A 32 -8.49 -20.70 15.08
CA TRP A 32 -7.29 -20.00 14.60
C TRP A 32 -7.55 -19.22 13.31
N ARG A 33 -8.33 -19.78 12.38
CA ARG A 33 -8.78 -19.04 11.19
C ARG A 33 -9.62 -17.82 11.58
N ARG A 34 -10.51 -17.94 12.57
CA ARG A 34 -11.29 -16.82 13.10
C ARG A 34 -10.38 -15.72 13.67
N VAL A 35 -9.35 -16.06 14.45
CA VAL A 35 -8.35 -15.10 14.96
C VAL A 35 -7.65 -14.35 13.82
N GLN A 36 -7.25 -15.06 12.76
CA GLN A 36 -6.64 -14.44 11.57
C GLN A 36 -7.59 -13.47 10.87
N LEU A 37 -8.85 -13.86 10.66
CA LEU A 37 -9.86 -13.02 10.01
C LEU A 37 -10.20 -11.78 10.85
N LEU A 38 -10.35 -11.94 12.18
CA LEU A 38 -10.55 -10.82 13.10
C LEU A 38 -9.36 -9.85 13.07
N SER A 39 -8.12 -10.35 13.06
CA SER A 39 -6.91 -9.54 12.93
C SER A 39 -6.85 -8.81 11.59
N ALA A 40 -7.25 -9.45 10.48
CA ALA A 40 -7.32 -8.80 9.17
C ALA A 40 -8.39 -7.69 9.09
N LEU A 41 -9.42 -7.80 9.93
CA LEU A 41 -10.52 -6.84 10.06
C LEU A 41 -10.31 -5.82 11.20
N ASP A 42 -9.09 -5.73 11.76
CA ASP A 42 -8.73 -4.84 12.86
C ASP A 42 -9.57 -5.03 14.14
N ARG A 43 -10.26 -6.17 14.29
CA ARG A 43 -10.98 -6.59 15.50
C ARG A 43 -10.00 -7.22 16.50
N PHE A 44 -8.95 -6.48 16.87
CA PHE A 44 -7.79 -7.01 17.60
C PHE A 44 -8.12 -7.48 19.02
N ASP A 45 -8.99 -6.79 19.75
CA ASP A 45 -9.40 -7.20 21.12
C ASP A 45 -10.11 -8.56 21.10
N GLU A 46 -11.00 -8.77 20.13
CA GLU A 46 -11.69 -10.04 19.95
C GLU A 46 -10.74 -11.15 19.48
N ALA A 47 -9.85 -10.82 18.55
CA ALA A 47 -8.81 -11.74 18.09
C ALA A 47 -7.93 -12.20 19.25
N LEU A 48 -7.45 -11.27 20.09
CA LEU A 48 -6.60 -11.56 21.23
C LEU A 48 -7.33 -12.38 22.30
N THR A 49 -8.59 -12.03 22.60
CA THR A 49 -9.43 -12.78 23.55
C THR A 49 -9.55 -14.25 23.16
N ILE A 50 -9.83 -14.52 21.89
CA ILE A 50 -9.90 -15.90 21.39
C ILE A 50 -8.51 -16.54 21.41
N CYS A 51 -7.48 -15.82 20.95
CA CYS A 51 -6.11 -16.31 20.88
C CYS A 51 -5.57 -16.79 22.25
N GLU A 52 -5.86 -16.07 23.35
CA GLU A 52 -5.44 -16.46 24.70
C GLU A 52 -6.09 -17.75 25.22
N MET A 53 -7.23 -18.17 24.64
CA MET A 53 -7.89 -19.43 25.00
C MET A 53 -7.41 -20.62 24.15
N LEU A 54 -6.63 -20.38 23.10
CA LEU A 54 -6.17 -21.42 22.18
C LEU A 54 -4.73 -21.81 22.52
N ASP A 55 -4.47 -23.13 22.53
CA ASP A 55 -3.09 -23.61 22.53
C ASP A 55 -2.48 -23.47 21.12
N PRO A 56 -1.40 -22.69 20.93
CA PRO A 56 -0.70 -22.63 19.66
C PRO A 56 0.12 -23.90 19.37
N GLY A 57 0.39 -24.74 20.37
CA GLY A 57 1.21 -25.94 20.24
C GLY A 57 2.65 -25.62 19.81
N THR A 58 3.14 -26.33 18.79
CA THR A 58 4.46 -26.10 18.19
C THR A 58 4.43 -25.20 16.93
N ASP A 59 3.26 -24.71 16.54
CA ASP A 59 3.08 -23.91 15.32
C ASP A 59 3.65 -22.49 15.52
N ALA A 60 4.78 -22.22 14.86
CA ALA A 60 5.47 -20.93 14.95
C ALA A 60 4.62 -19.77 14.39
N GLY A 61 3.79 -20.01 13.37
CA GLY A 61 2.93 -19.00 12.78
C GLY A 61 1.82 -18.55 13.76
N ARG A 62 1.25 -19.49 14.50
CA ARG A 62 0.26 -19.19 15.56
C ARG A 62 0.87 -18.42 16.72
N LYS A 63 2.07 -18.82 17.17
CA LYS A 63 2.83 -18.09 18.20
C LYS A 63 3.18 -16.67 17.76
N LEU A 64 3.62 -16.50 16.51
CA LEU A 64 3.91 -15.19 15.95
C LEU A 64 2.65 -14.32 15.87
N LEU A 65 1.53 -14.86 15.41
CA LEU A 65 0.25 -14.15 15.37
C LEU A 65 -0.18 -13.68 16.78
N HIS A 66 -0.03 -14.53 17.79
CA HIS A 66 -0.30 -14.16 19.18
C HIS A 66 0.62 -13.02 19.63
N ALA A 67 1.92 -13.14 19.40
CA ALA A 67 2.87 -12.08 19.75
C ALA A 67 2.53 -10.76 19.04
N GLN A 68 2.11 -10.78 17.76
CA GLN A 68 1.68 -9.59 17.03
C GLN A 68 0.39 -8.96 17.60
N LEU A 69 -0.58 -9.78 18.02
CA LEU A 69 -1.80 -9.31 18.67
C LEU A 69 -1.52 -8.62 20.02
N LEU A 70 -0.51 -9.07 20.75
CA LEU A 70 -0.05 -8.42 21.99
C LEU A 70 0.62 -7.05 21.74
N GLN A 71 1.03 -6.73 20.51
CA GLN A 71 1.54 -5.39 20.15
C GLN A 71 0.48 -4.46 19.54
N ALA A 72 -0.64 -5.04 19.07
CA ALA A 72 -1.73 -4.30 18.46
C ALA A 72 -2.38 -3.34 19.47
N PRO A 73 -3.11 -2.31 19.03
CA PRO A 73 -3.79 -1.37 19.92
C PRO A 73 -5.02 -2.03 20.58
N THR A 74 -4.79 -2.92 21.53
CA THR A 74 -5.80 -3.66 22.31
C THR A 74 -5.82 -3.17 23.77
N ARG A 75 -6.92 -3.47 24.48
CA ARG A 75 -7.02 -3.20 25.93
C ARG A 75 -6.02 -4.02 26.75
N SER A 76 -5.72 -5.23 26.27
CA SER A 76 -4.79 -6.17 26.91
C SER A 76 -3.43 -6.22 26.22
N ARG A 77 -3.01 -5.10 25.61
CA ARG A 77 -1.71 -4.97 24.95
C ARG A 77 -0.58 -5.24 25.93
N ASP A 78 0.36 -6.11 25.55
CA ASP A 78 1.51 -6.52 26.35
C ASP A 78 2.77 -6.62 25.46
N PRO A 79 3.47 -5.48 25.23
CA PRO A 79 4.63 -5.46 24.36
C PRO A 79 5.83 -6.23 24.92
N ASP A 80 5.93 -6.38 26.25
CA ASP A 80 7.02 -7.12 26.88
C ASP A 80 6.86 -8.63 26.68
N ARG A 81 5.66 -9.16 26.90
CA ARG A 81 5.35 -10.58 26.60
C ARG A 81 5.47 -10.87 25.11
N SER A 82 5.00 -9.95 24.27
CA SER A 82 5.17 -10.07 22.82
C SER A 82 6.64 -10.24 22.42
N GLU A 83 7.51 -9.37 22.94
CA GLU A 83 8.94 -9.42 22.67
C GLU A 83 9.59 -10.71 23.18
N ALA A 84 9.26 -11.15 24.40
CA ALA A 84 9.74 -12.42 24.94
C ALA A 84 9.36 -13.60 24.03
N MET A 85 8.09 -13.67 23.58
CA MET A 85 7.63 -14.71 22.67
C MET A 85 8.37 -14.69 21.31
N MET A 86 8.65 -13.50 20.77
CA MET A 86 9.41 -13.38 19.52
C MET A 86 10.88 -13.82 19.69
N ARG A 87 11.50 -13.50 20.83
CA ARG A 87 12.86 -13.97 21.14
C ARG A 87 12.91 -15.48 21.29
N ASP A 88 11.93 -16.08 21.98
CA ASP A 88 11.82 -17.53 22.10
C ASP A 88 11.66 -18.21 20.73
N LEU A 89 10.87 -17.63 19.82
CA LEU A 89 10.75 -18.13 18.44
C LEU A 89 12.09 -18.15 17.70
N LEU A 90 12.98 -17.19 17.93
CA LEU A 90 14.29 -17.15 17.30
C LEU A 90 15.28 -18.20 17.86
N THR A 91 14.94 -18.88 18.96
CA THR A 91 15.76 -19.96 19.53
C THR A 91 15.54 -21.33 18.89
N ILE A 92 14.49 -21.46 18.06
CA ILE A 92 14.15 -22.70 17.37
C ILE A 92 14.38 -22.58 15.85
N PRO A 93 14.54 -23.70 15.12
CA PRO A 93 14.57 -23.66 13.67
C PRO A 93 13.26 -23.11 13.10
N LEU A 94 13.36 -22.13 12.21
CA LEU A 94 12.23 -21.50 11.52
C LEU A 94 12.50 -21.49 10.01
N GLU A 95 11.43 -21.60 9.22
CA GLU A 95 11.49 -21.25 7.80
C GLU A 95 11.84 -19.76 7.64
N ASP A 96 12.62 -19.43 6.61
CA ASP A 96 13.11 -18.07 6.35
C ASP A 96 11.98 -17.04 6.36
N ARG A 97 10.85 -17.35 5.71
CA ARG A 97 9.66 -16.47 5.70
C ARG A 97 9.14 -16.18 7.11
N THR A 98 9.06 -17.18 7.97
CA THR A 98 8.59 -17.00 9.35
C THR A 98 9.61 -16.22 10.17
N LYS A 99 10.90 -16.56 10.03
CA LYS A 99 12.01 -15.87 10.69
C LYS A 99 12.08 -14.38 10.31
N THR A 100 11.94 -14.06 9.03
CA THR A 100 11.82 -12.68 8.52
C THR A 100 10.69 -11.93 9.21
N ASN A 101 9.49 -12.51 9.30
CA ASN A 101 8.37 -11.85 9.96
C ASN A 101 8.57 -11.66 11.47
N VAL A 102 9.24 -12.60 12.15
CA VAL A 102 9.63 -12.45 13.56
C VAL A 102 10.61 -11.30 13.72
N LEU A 103 11.67 -11.26 12.91
CA LEU A 103 12.70 -10.20 12.94
C LEU A 103 12.09 -8.81 12.71
N LEU A 104 11.19 -8.67 11.74
CA LEU A 104 10.54 -7.39 11.45
C LEU A 104 9.59 -6.95 12.57
N SER A 105 8.86 -7.88 13.17
CA SER A 105 7.96 -7.56 14.29
C SER A 105 8.74 -7.19 15.55
N LEU A 106 9.88 -7.85 15.79
CA LEU A 106 10.75 -7.56 16.92
C LEU A 106 11.53 -6.25 16.71
N SER A 107 12.01 -5.98 15.49
CA SER A 107 12.59 -4.68 15.10
C SER A 107 11.65 -3.53 15.44
N GLN A 108 10.35 -3.67 15.14
CA GLN A 108 9.35 -2.64 15.45
C GLN A 108 9.18 -2.42 16.96
N SER A 109 9.23 -3.49 17.77
CA SER A 109 9.20 -3.38 19.24
C SER A 109 10.42 -2.63 19.77
N ILE A 110 11.62 -3.00 19.30
CA ILE A 110 12.89 -2.44 19.74
C ILE A 110 13.04 -0.97 19.34
N GLU A 111 12.62 -0.62 18.12
CA GLU A 111 12.60 0.76 17.62
C GLU A 111 11.76 1.67 18.53
N ARG A 112 10.56 1.21 18.95
CA ARG A 112 9.68 1.98 19.85
C ARG A 112 10.28 2.24 21.23
N ARG A 113 11.29 1.46 21.64
CA ARG A 113 12.08 1.68 22.87
C ARG A 113 13.30 2.57 22.65
N GLY A 114 13.48 3.12 21.45
CA GLY A 114 14.55 4.04 21.09
C GLY A 114 15.88 3.38 20.71
N ASN A 115 15.94 2.06 20.54
CA ASN A 115 17.16 1.35 20.19
C ASN A 115 17.23 1.11 18.67
N LEU A 116 17.58 2.16 17.94
CA LEU A 116 17.52 2.18 16.48
C LEU A 116 18.56 1.25 15.85
N GLU A 117 19.76 1.14 16.42
CA GLU A 117 20.84 0.30 15.90
C GLU A 117 20.49 -1.20 15.97
N ASN A 118 19.90 -1.65 17.08
CA ASN A 118 19.44 -3.04 17.17
C ASN A 118 18.25 -3.28 16.25
N ALA A 119 17.32 -2.32 16.13
CA ALA A 119 16.21 -2.44 15.19
C ALA A 119 16.70 -2.54 13.73
N ARG A 120 17.75 -1.78 13.38
CA ARG A 120 18.45 -1.83 12.08
C ARG A 120 19.09 -3.20 11.84
N ALA A 121 19.83 -3.73 12.82
CA ALA A 121 20.48 -5.04 12.70
C ALA A 121 19.45 -6.15 12.38
N MET A 122 18.31 -6.16 13.06
CA MET A 122 17.26 -7.15 12.77
C MET A 122 16.61 -6.99 11.39
N VAL A 123 16.54 -5.76 10.87
CA VAL A 123 16.05 -5.51 9.51
C VAL A 123 17.07 -5.99 8.49
N LEU A 124 18.36 -5.82 8.73
CA LEU A 124 19.42 -6.37 7.89
C LEU A 124 19.38 -7.91 7.89
N ASP A 125 19.26 -8.55 9.05
CA ASP A 125 19.08 -10.01 9.14
C ASP A 125 17.85 -10.49 8.37
N ALA A 126 16.76 -9.71 8.36
CA ALA A 126 15.56 -10.02 7.60
C ALA A 126 15.77 -9.88 6.08
N LEU A 127 16.59 -8.91 5.64
CA LEU A 127 16.98 -8.71 4.24
C LEU A 127 17.97 -9.76 3.74
N ASP A 128 18.80 -10.32 4.62
CA ASP A 128 19.67 -11.44 4.28
C ASP A 128 18.87 -12.72 3.98
N LEU A 129 17.73 -12.91 4.64
CA LEU A 129 16.81 -14.02 4.41
C LEU A 129 15.88 -13.80 3.20
N ASP A 130 15.39 -12.56 3.04
CA ASP A 130 14.50 -12.18 1.95
C ASP A 130 14.87 -10.77 1.46
N ALA A 131 15.78 -10.73 0.49
CA ALA A 131 16.35 -9.50 -0.02
C ALA A 131 15.32 -8.59 -0.72
N GLN A 132 14.17 -9.13 -1.14
CA GLN A 132 13.10 -8.39 -1.82
C GLN A 132 11.93 -8.05 -0.87
N ASN A 133 12.12 -8.25 0.44
CA ASN A 133 11.08 -7.98 1.41
C ASN A 133 10.76 -6.49 1.52
N THR A 134 9.64 -6.08 0.91
CA THR A 134 9.20 -4.67 0.91
C THR A 134 9.01 -4.05 2.30
N THR A 135 8.62 -4.83 3.32
CA THR A 135 8.50 -4.30 4.69
C THR A 135 9.89 -4.02 5.27
N ALA A 136 10.84 -4.94 5.08
CA ALA A 136 12.21 -4.79 5.55
C ALA A 136 12.91 -3.60 4.88
N LEU A 137 12.83 -3.50 3.55
CA LEU A 137 13.41 -2.40 2.79
C LEU A 137 12.87 -1.02 3.22
N ARG A 138 11.57 -0.92 3.52
CA ARG A 138 10.95 0.35 3.95
C ARG A 138 11.47 0.73 5.33
N ARG A 139 11.48 -0.23 6.25
CA ARG A 139 11.99 -0.05 7.61
C ARG A 139 13.47 0.31 7.61
N TYR A 140 14.27 -0.32 6.74
CA TYR A 140 15.68 0.00 6.58
C TYR A 140 15.84 1.48 6.22
N ALA A 141 15.17 1.96 5.16
CA ALA A 141 15.27 3.36 4.73
C ALA A 141 14.89 4.37 5.84
N VAL A 142 13.80 4.09 6.57
CA VAL A 142 13.36 4.95 7.68
C VAL A 142 14.37 4.91 8.84
N LEU A 143 14.94 3.75 9.16
CA LEU A 143 15.93 3.62 10.23
C LEU A 143 17.26 4.31 9.87
N GLU A 144 17.74 4.17 8.62
CA GLU A 144 18.94 4.89 8.16
C GLU A 144 18.73 6.40 8.29
N ALA A 145 17.57 6.92 7.87
CA ALA A 145 17.23 8.33 8.01
C ALA A 145 17.21 8.76 9.48
N ALA A 146 16.57 7.99 10.36
CA ALA A 146 16.52 8.26 11.80
C ALA A 146 17.91 8.23 12.47
N LEU A 147 18.84 7.43 11.94
CA LEU A 147 20.24 7.36 12.37
C LEU A 147 21.15 8.40 11.71
N GLY A 148 20.62 9.23 10.80
CA GLY A 148 21.38 10.22 10.03
C GLY A 148 22.33 9.63 8.98
N GLN A 149 22.10 8.38 8.54
CA GLN A 149 22.97 7.62 7.66
C GLN A 149 22.48 7.64 6.20
N LEU A 150 22.25 8.83 5.64
CA LEU A 150 21.74 8.95 4.27
C LEU A 150 22.75 8.49 3.20
N ASP A 151 24.06 8.62 3.46
CA ASP A 151 25.10 8.07 2.58
C ASP A 151 25.06 6.52 2.54
N ASP A 152 24.86 5.87 3.69
CA ASP A 152 24.69 4.41 3.77
C ASP A 152 23.43 3.97 3.00
N LEU A 153 22.31 4.69 3.17
CA LEU A 153 21.07 4.42 2.45
C LEU A 153 21.26 4.55 0.93
N LEU A 154 21.93 5.60 0.47
CA LEU A 154 22.22 5.81 -0.94
C LEU A 154 23.09 4.66 -1.48
N HIS A 155 24.19 4.36 -0.80
CA HIS A 155 25.10 3.29 -1.20
C HIS A 155 24.42 1.92 -1.23
N PHE A 156 23.57 1.63 -0.24
CA PHE A 156 22.76 0.43 -0.20
C PHE A 156 21.84 0.35 -1.43
N SER A 157 21.12 1.42 -1.75
CA SER A 157 20.23 1.46 -2.91
C SER A 157 20.97 1.30 -4.24
N GLU A 158 22.07 2.03 -4.44
CA GLU A 158 22.89 1.96 -5.66
C GLU A 158 23.46 0.56 -5.89
N ARG A 159 23.95 -0.11 -4.82
CA ARG A 159 24.45 -1.48 -4.93
C ARG A 159 23.36 -2.47 -5.34
N ARG A 160 22.14 -2.31 -4.81
CA ARG A 160 21.02 -3.19 -5.19
C ARG A 160 20.59 -2.96 -6.63
N ILE A 161 20.53 -1.70 -7.07
CA ILE A 161 20.26 -1.33 -8.46
C ILE A 161 21.31 -1.97 -9.38
N ALA A 162 22.60 -1.78 -9.10
CA ALA A 162 23.69 -2.35 -9.89
C ALA A 162 23.69 -3.89 -9.92
N ALA A 163 23.17 -4.53 -8.87
CA ALA A 163 23.02 -5.99 -8.79
C ALA A 163 21.74 -6.53 -9.47
N GLY A 164 20.94 -5.69 -10.14
CA GLY A 164 19.68 -6.09 -10.77
C GLY A 164 18.55 -6.38 -9.77
N ASN A 165 18.68 -5.90 -8.54
CA ASN A 165 17.71 -6.06 -7.45
C ASN A 165 16.94 -4.76 -7.16
N ALA A 166 16.70 -3.95 -8.18
CA ALA A 166 15.88 -2.76 -8.08
C ALA A 166 14.42 -3.13 -7.74
N SER A 167 13.77 -2.27 -6.97
CA SER A 167 12.32 -2.29 -6.73
C SER A 167 11.85 -0.85 -6.57
N SER A 168 10.55 -0.60 -6.69
CA SER A 168 9.99 0.75 -6.49
C SER A 168 10.40 1.36 -5.15
N LEU A 169 10.48 0.54 -4.11
CA LEU A 169 10.93 0.98 -2.80
C LEU A 169 12.44 1.32 -2.73
N VAL A 170 13.30 0.57 -3.45
CA VAL A 170 14.73 0.90 -3.58
C VAL A 170 14.93 2.20 -4.35
N ILE A 171 14.14 2.44 -5.40
CA ILE A 171 14.16 3.70 -6.18
C ILE A 171 13.71 4.88 -5.30
N ALA A 172 12.61 4.71 -4.55
CA ALA A 172 12.13 5.71 -3.62
C ALA A 172 13.20 6.05 -2.56
N ALA A 173 13.84 5.03 -1.98
CA ALA A 173 14.93 5.21 -1.02
C ALA A 173 16.14 5.92 -1.64
N CYS A 174 16.53 5.56 -2.87
CA CYS A 174 17.63 6.19 -3.60
C CYS A 174 17.36 7.68 -3.82
N SER A 175 16.19 8.03 -4.38
CA SER A 175 15.82 9.42 -4.63
C SER A 175 15.67 10.24 -3.34
N ALA A 176 15.13 9.64 -2.28
CA ALA A 176 15.04 10.31 -0.97
C ALA A 176 16.44 10.54 -0.35
N ALA A 177 17.35 9.57 -0.41
CA ALA A 177 18.71 9.74 0.09
C ALA A 177 19.46 10.85 -0.68
N LEU A 178 19.37 10.86 -2.02
CA LEU A 178 19.92 11.93 -2.86
C LEU A 178 19.37 13.31 -2.48
N ALA A 179 18.04 13.44 -2.35
CA ALA A 179 17.42 14.70 -1.98
C ALA A 179 17.82 15.18 -0.58
N GLY A 180 17.91 14.26 0.39
CA GLY A 180 18.36 14.58 1.75
C GLY A 180 19.83 15.04 1.79
N LEU A 181 20.67 14.48 0.92
CA LEU A 181 22.06 14.91 0.69
C LEU A 181 22.19 16.17 -0.19
N GLN A 182 21.09 16.90 -0.43
CA GLN A 182 21.04 18.12 -1.24
C GLN A 182 21.40 17.91 -2.73
N ARG A 183 21.30 16.68 -3.24
CA ARG A 183 21.52 16.31 -4.65
C ARG A 183 20.16 16.21 -5.38
N VAL A 184 19.38 17.29 -5.33
CA VAL A 184 17.97 17.30 -5.76
C VAL A 184 17.81 17.02 -7.25
N ASP A 185 18.70 17.55 -8.10
CA ASP A 185 18.63 17.32 -9.55
C ASP A 185 18.80 15.82 -9.89
N GLU A 186 19.72 15.15 -9.21
CA GLU A 186 19.93 13.70 -9.36
C GLU A 186 18.75 12.91 -8.83
N ALA A 187 18.16 13.34 -7.71
CA ALA A 187 16.95 12.73 -7.18
C ALA A 187 15.76 12.84 -8.15
N GLN A 188 15.62 13.96 -8.87
CA GLN A 188 14.59 14.14 -9.88
C GLN A 188 14.84 13.28 -11.13
N GLU A 189 16.10 13.11 -11.54
CA GLU A 189 16.47 12.21 -12.64
C GLU A 189 16.20 10.73 -12.29
N VAL A 190 16.27 10.36 -11.01
CA VAL A 190 15.84 9.03 -10.55
C VAL A 190 14.31 8.90 -10.60
N ARG A 191 13.56 9.93 -10.20
CA ARG A 191 12.09 9.89 -10.12
C ARG A 191 11.41 9.97 -11.48
N ARG A 192 11.90 10.83 -12.39
CA ARG A 192 11.33 11.11 -13.72
C ARG A 192 9.83 11.38 -13.73
N PHE A 193 9.34 12.06 -12.69
CA PHE A 193 7.90 12.22 -12.50
C PHE A 193 7.23 12.99 -13.64
N GLU A 194 7.81 14.09 -14.11
CA GLU A 194 7.23 14.92 -15.19
C GLU A 194 7.07 14.14 -16.51
N GLU A 195 7.97 13.20 -16.78
CA GLU A 195 7.92 12.37 -17.99
C GLU A 195 6.93 11.21 -17.86
N LEU A 196 6.84 10.62 -16.68
CA LEU A 196 6.11 9.37 -16.42
C LEU A 196 4.73 9.61 -15.80
N PHE A 197 4.37 10.85 -15.49
CA PHE A 197 3.03 11.17 -15.00
C PHE A 197 2.06 11.31 -16.17
N TRP A 198 0.91 10.64 -16.08
CA TRP A 198 -0.18 10.77 -17.03
C TRP A 198 -1.50 11.07 -16.32
N CYS A 199 -2.26 11.97 -16.92
CA CYS A 199 -3.58 12.38 -16.48
C CYS A 199 -4.52 12.45 -17.69
N GLY A 200 -5.71 11.87 -17.57
CA GLY A 200 -6.74 11.95 -18.60
C GLY A 200 -8.10 11.54 -18.07
N THR A 201 -9.11 11.56 -18.94
CA THR A 201 -10.45 11.06 -18.61
C THR A 201 -10.58 9.61 -19.07
N LEU A 202 -11.19 8.76 -18.25
CA LEU A 202 -11.51 7.39 -18.63
C LEU A 202 -12.45 7.40 -19.85
N PRO A 203 -12.16 6.63 -20.90
CA PRO A 203 -13.12 6.48 -22.00
C PRO A 203 -14.40 5.82 -21.47
N CYS A 204 -15.55 6.19 -22.06
CA CYS A 204 -16.84 5.61 -21.68
C CYS A 204 -16.77 4.07 -21.77
N PRO A 205 -16.99 3.34 -20.66
CA PRO A 205 -16.90 1.90 -20.69
C PRO A 205 -18.00 1.25 -21.54
N SER A 206 -17.67 0.11 -22.15
CA SER A 206 -18.60 -0.64 -22.99
C SER A 206 -19.89 -1.00 -22.25
N GLY A 207 -21.04 -0.77 -22.90
CA GLY A 207 -22.35 -1.08 -22.34
C GLY A 207 -22.99 0.03 -21.50
N SER A 208 -22.29 1.16 -21.31
CA SER A 208 -22.86 2.38 -20.70
C SER A 208 -23.19 3.42 -21.78
N ASP A 209 -24.23 4.22 -21.54
CA ASP A 209 -24.62 5.32 -22.43
C ASP A 209 -23.58 6.45 -22.42
N ASP A 210 -23.09 6.77 -21.22
CA ASP A 210 -22.06 7.78 -20.96
C ASP A 210 -21.30 7.49 -19.66
N LEU A 211 -20.20 8.21 -19.44
CA LEU A 211 -19.34 8.06 -18.26
C LEU A 211 -20.03 8.48 -16.95
N VAL A 212 -20.96 9.42 -17.01
CA VAL A 212 -21.68 9.92 -15.83
C VAL A 212 -22.61 8.83 -15.29
N SER A 213 -23.36 8.19 -16.20
CA SER A 213 -24.23 7.06 -15.89
C SER A 213 -23.44 5.87 -15.38
N PHE A 214 -22.30 5.54 -16.01
CA PHE A 214 -21.40 4.51 -15.50
C PHE A 214 -20.92 4.81 -14.07
N ASN A 215 -20.48 6.04 -13.80
CA ASN A 215 -19.99 6.44 -12.49
C ASN A 215 -21.08 6.39 -11.41
N ARG A 216 -22.30 6.77 -11.75
CA ARG A 216 -23.45 6.64 -10.84
C ARG A 216 -23.68 5.18 -10.44
N ASP A 217 -23.68 4.28 -11.42
CA ASP A 217 -24.00 2.86 -11.18
C ASP A 217 -22.83 2.14 -10.47
N LEU A 218 -21.58 2.45 -10.84
CA LEU A 218 -20.38 2.01 -10.11
C LEU A 218 -20.38 2.52 -8.66
N ALA A 219 -20.72 3.79 -8.42
CA ALA A 219 -20.79 4.32 -7.06
C ALA A 219 -21.87 3.61 -6.21
N ALA A 220 -23.00 3.22 -6.81
CA ALA A 220 -24.02 2.42 -6.15
C ALA A 220 -23.52 0.99 -5.81
N GLU A 221 -22.78 0.37 -6.73
CA GLU A 221 -22.14 -0.94 -6.50
C GLU A 221 -21.14 -0.88 -5.35
N LEU A 222 -20.27 0.14 -5.33
CA LEU A 222 -19.25 0.30 -4.28
C LEU A 222 -19.86 0.54 -2.89
N ARG A 223 -20.94 1.33 -2.79
CA ARG A 223 -21.62 1.61 -1.51
C ARG A 223 -22.28 0.38 -0.89
N THR A 224 -22.61 -0.63 -1.70
CA THR A 224 -23.27 -1.86 -1.25
C THR A 224 -22.33 -3.07 -1.24
N HIS A 225 -21.03 -2.84 -1.52
CA HIS A 225 -20.05 -3.91 -1.64
C HIS A 225 -19.85 -4.67 -0.31
N PRO A 226 -19.84 -6.01 -0.31
CA PRO A 226 -19.80 -6.82 0.92
C PRO A 226 -18.52 -6.67 1.75
N ALA A 227 -17.42 -6.23 1.13
CA ALA A 227 -16.16 -5.94 1.80
C ALA A 227 -15.99 -4.46 2.22
N LEU A 228 -17.02 -3.62 2.05
CA LEU A 228 -16.98 -2.22 2.49
C LEU A 228 -16.88 -2.16 4.02
N ARG A 229 -15.84 -1.49 4.52
CA ARG A 229 -15.61 -1.29 5.95
C ARG A 229 -15.05 0.09 6.24
N PHE A 230 -15.31 0.61 7.44
CA PHE A 230 -14.72 1.86 7.90
C PHE A 230 -13.38 1.60 8.57
N GLU A 231 -12.37 2.37 8.17
CA GLU A 231 -11.01 2.38 8.70
C GLU A 231 -10.21 1.07 8.57
N ASN A 232 -8.89 1.23 8.39
CA ASN A 232 -7.90 0.17 8.54
C ASN A 232 -6.66 0.83 9.16
N SER A 233 -6.41 0.51 10.42
CA SER A 233 -5.32 1.04 11.25
C SER A 233 -3.93 0.84 10.65
N ARG A 234 -3.76 -0.11 9.71
CA ARG A 234 -2.48 -0.47 9.10
C ARG A 234 -2.25 0.21 7.74
N ARG A 235 -3.11 1.14 7.31
CA ARG A 235 -3.04 1.82 6.00
C ARG A 235 -2.85 3.33 6.16
N ALA A 236 -2.56 4.00 5.05
CA ALA A 236 -2.40 5.45 4.98
C ALA A 236 -3.73 6.20 5.21
N SER A 237 -4.85 5.52 5.05
CA SER A 237 -6.19 6.10 5.06
C SER A 237 -6.64 6.49 6.46
N LYS A 238 -7.23 7.69 6.58
CA LYS A 238 -7.77 8.28 7.80
C LYS A 238 -9.19 8.75 7.52
N GLY A 239 -10.14 8.42 8.39
CA GLY A 239 -11.54 8.86 8.25
C GLY A 239 -12.21 8.39 6.95
N SER A 240 -11.90 7.17 6.50
CA SER A 240 -12.32 6.66 5.19
C SER A 240 -12.98 5.29 5.28
N TRP A 241 -13.94 5.04 4.41
CA TRP A 241 -14.41 3.69 4.09
C TRP A 241 -13.57 3.08 2.96
N ARG A 242 -13.33 1.78 3.01
CA ARG A 242 -12.48 1.06 2.06
C ARG A 242 -13.05 -0.28 1.66
N ILE A 243 -12.67 -0.69 0.45
CA ILE A 243 -12.89 -2.04 -0.10
C ILE A 243 -11.55 -2.56 -0.58
N ASP A 244 -10.89 -3.41 0.22
CA ASP A 244 -9.61 -4.02 -0.17
C ASP A 244 -9.81 -5.26 -1.08
N GLU A 245 -10.92 -5.98 -0.90
CA GLU A 245 -11.32 -7.15 -1.71
C GLU A 245 -12.30 -6.72 -2.83
N LEU A 246 -11.83 -5.82 -3.72
CA LEU A 246 -12.70 -5.10 -4.65
C LEU A 246 -13.32 -5.98 -5.75
N PHE A 247 -12.58 -6.96 -6.27
CA PHE A 247 -13.04 -7.75 -7.40
C PHE A 247 -13.72 -9.04 -6.93
N THR A 248 -15.05 -9.04 -6.88
CA THR A 248 -15.85 -10.24 -6.54
C THR A 248 -16.67 -10.71 -7.74
N ALA A 249 -17.15 -11.95 -7.70
CA ALA A 249 -17.98 -12.53 -8.77
C ALA A 249 -19.29 -11.75 -9.06
N ARG A 250 -19.69 -10.85 -8.15
CA ARG A 250 -20.90 -10.00 -8.27
C ARG A 250 -20.60 -8.56 -8.65
N SER A 251 -19.34 -8.18 -8.85
CA SER A 251 -18.93 -6.79 -9.09
C SER A 251 -18.82 -6.50 -10.59
N GLU A 252 -19.97 -6.30 -11.24
CA GLU A 252 -20.05 -6.13 -12.70
C GLU A 252 -19.40 -4.82 -13.16
N HIS A 253 -19.74 -3.69 -12.52
CA HIS A 253 -19.20 -2.38 -12.90
C HIS A 253 -17.72 -2.29 -12.55
N VAL A 254 -17.28 -2.88 -11.43
CA VAL A 254 -15.86 -3.01 -11.11
C VAL A 254 -15.12 -3.79 -12.20
N ARG A 255 -15.66 -4.93 -12.66
CA ARG A 255 -15.03 -5.70 -13.75
C ARG A 255 -14.81 -4.83 -14.99
N ILE A 256 -15.86 -4.15 -15.43
CA ILE A 256 -15.87 -3.27 -16.61
C ILE A 256 -14.87 -2.12 -16.44
N LEU A 257 -14.82 -1.50 -15.25
CA LEU A 257 -13.84 -0.48 -14.91
C LEU A 257 -12.41 -1.02 -15.05
N LEU A 258 -12.10 -2.14 -14.41
CA LEU A 258 -10.74 -2.70 -14.42
C LEU A 258 -10.30 -3.11 -15.82
N GLU A 259 -11.19 -3.67 -16.64
CA GLU A 259 -10.90 -3.98 -18.04
C GLU A 259 -10.57 -2.72 -18.85
N THR A 260 -11.28 -1.62 -18.59
CA THR A 260 -11.07 -0.32 -19.23
C THR A 260 -9.75 0.32 -18.76
N ILE A 261 -9.47 0.31 -17.45
CA ILE A 261 -8.20 0.77 -16.88
C ILE A 261 -7.02 -0.03 -17.45
N CYS A 262 -7.12 -1.36 -17.55
CA CYS A 262 -6.06 -2.17 -18.14
C CYS A 262 -5.76 -1.78 -19.60
N THR A 263 -6.78 -1.38 -20.37
CA THR A 263 -6.61 -0.85 -21.74
C THR A 263 -5.94 0.52 -21.72
N CYS A 264 -6.38 1.45 -20.86
CA CYS A 264 -5.75 2.76 -20.71
C CYS A 264 -4.28 2.64 -20.28
N ALA A 265 -3.99 1.76 -19.33
CA ALA A 265 -2.64 1.50 -18.86
C ALA A 265 -1.75 0.89 -19.95
N GLN A 266 -2.29 -0.01 -20.76
CA GLN A 266 -1.58 -0.52 -21.93
C GLN A 266 -1.20 0.62 -22.88
N ASN A 267 -2.14 1.50 -23.22
CA ASN A 267 -1.89 2.65 -24.10
C ASN A 267 -0.86 3.62 -23.51
N TYR A 268 -0.92 3.86 -22.19
CA TYR A 268 0.08 4.65 -21.46
C TYR A 268 1.47 4.00 -21.52
N ILE A 269 1.57 2.69 -21.30
CA ILE A 269 2.85 1.97 -21.42
C ILE A 269 3.38 2.08 -22.85
N GLU A 270 2.53 1.95 -23.87
CA GLU A 270 2.96 2.07 -25.27
C GLU A 270 3.39 3.50 -25.62
N SER A 271 2.71 4.52 -25.08
CA SER A 271 3.03 5.93 -25.36
C SER A 271 4.22 6.47 -24.58
N VAL A 272 4.48 5.95 -23.39
CA VAL A 272 5.62 6.34 -22.56
C VAL A 272 6.78 5.40 -22.79
N VAL A 273 6.61 4.10 -22.59
CA VAL A 273 7.73 3.16 -22.60
C VAL A 273 8.23 2.85 -24.01
N ASP A 274 7.31 2.62 -24.94
CA ASP A 274 7.64 2.15 -26.29
C ASP A 274 7.74 3.30 -27.32
N SER A 275 7.80 4.56 -26.87
CA SER A 275 7.87 5.74 -27.73
C SER A 275 9.22 5.88 -28.45
N PRO A 276 9.25 6.05 -29.79
CA PRO A 276 10.48 6.16 -30.57
C PRO A 276 11.27 7.46 -30.33
N THR A 277 10.67 8.46 -29.69
CA THR A 277 11.33 9.75 -29.37
C THR A 277 11.79 9.84 -27.91
N ARG A 278 11.52 8.82 -27.10
CA ARG A 278 11.94 8.79 -25.70
C ARG A 278 13.43 8.47 -25.58
N LYS A 279 14.09 8.98 -24.53
CA LYS A 279 15.39 8.46 -24.09
C LYS A 279 15.18 7.08 -23.45
N PRO A 280 15.53 5.97 -24.12
CA PRO A 280 15.37 4.65 -23.52
C PRO A 280 16.29 4.49 -22.31
N GLY A 281 15.85 3.73 -21.31
CA GLY A 281 16.65 3.39 -20.13
C GLY A 281 16.22 4.10 -18.86
N GLY A 282 16.90 3.79 -17.76
CA GLY A 282 16.58 4.29 -16.41
C GLY A 282 15.73 3.29 -15.61
N LEU A 283 15.66 3.54 -14.29
CA LEU A 283 15.16 2.55 -13.33
C LEU A 283 13.69 2.17 -13.54
N PHE A 284 12.86 3.08 -14.07
CA PHE A 284 11.47 2.77 -14.42
C PHE A 284 11.36 1.67 -15.48
N ASP A 285 12.25 1.67 -16.48
CA ASP A 285 12.25 0.69 -17.57
C ASP A 285 12.82 -0.65 -17.08
N GLU A 286 13.83 -0.61 -16.20
CA GLU A 286 14.40 -1.80 -15.57
C GLU A 286 13.40 -2.54 -14.68
N LEU A 287 12.44 -1.83 -14.08
CA LEU A 287 11.35 -2.42 -13.30
C LEU A 287 10.24 -3.03 -14.16
N ARG A 288 10.24 -2.85 -15.48
CA ARG A 288 9.19 -3.37 -16.36
C ARG A 288 9.10 -4.90 -16.22
N PRO A 289 7.99 -5.43 -15.69
CA PRO A 289 7.85 -6.87 -15.56
C PRO A 289 7.58 -7.51 -16.92
N GLY A 290 7.98 -8.78 -17.08
CA GLY A 290 7.66 -9.55 -18.30
C GLY A 290 6.17 -9.90 -18.42
N ALA A 291 5.46 -9.96 -17.30
CA ALA A 291 4.01 -10.10 -17.21
C ALA A 291 3.49 -9.32 -16.00
N CYS A 292 2.34 -8.66 -16.14
CA CYS A 292 1.75 -7.88 -15.07
C CYS A 292 0.28 -8.22 -14.79
N LYS A 293 -0.12 -7.95 -13.56
CA LYS A 293 -1.50 -8.00 -13.07
C LYS A 293 -1.89 -6.68 -12.43
N ILE A 294 -3.19 -6.45 -12.32
CA ILE A 294 -3.74 -5.32 -11.57
C ILE A 294 -4.19 -5.76 -10.17
N ALA A 295 -3.79 -5.03 -9.14
CA ALA A 295 -4.34 -5.11 -7.80
C ALA A 295 -5.07 -3.80 -7.50
N SER A 296 -6.32 -3.85 -7.04
CA SER A 296 -7.15 -2.66 -6.88
C SER A 296 -7.97 -2.66 -5.60
N TRP A 297 -8.31 -1.46 -5.14
CA TRP A 297 -9.15 -1.22 -3.98
C TRP A 297 -9.94 0.08 -4.18
N ALA A 298 -11.06 0.21 -3.47
CA ALA A 298 -11.84 1.44 -3.49
C ALA A 298 -11.75 2.18 -2.15
N ILE A 299 -11.85 3.50 -2.22
CA ILE A 299 -11.80 4.40 -1.07
C ILE A 299 -12.98 5.36 -1.21
N LEU A 300 -13.75 5.50 -0.13
CA LEU A 300 -14.83 6.47 -0.01
C LEU A 300 -14.51 7.37 1.19
N THR A 301 -14.37 8.67 0.95
CA THR A 301 -14.15 9.67 2.00
C THR A 301 -15.31 10.65 2.06
N ARG A 302 -15.61 11.10 3.28
CA ARG A 302 -16.45 12.27 3.55
C ARG A 302 -15.64 13.25 4.39
N GLU A 303 -16.01 14.53 4.33
CA GLU A 303 -15.52 15.57 5.23
C GLU A 303 -13.98 15.55 5.41
N ASP A 304 -13.53 15.07 6.57
CA ASP A 304 -12.13 15.07 7.00
C ASP A 304 -11.31 13.86 6.51
N GLY A 305 -11.90 12.96 5.71
CA GLY A 305 -11.23 11.76 5.21
C GLY A 305 -10.09 12.04 4.22
N TYR A 306 -8.95 11.37 4.38
CA TYR A 306 -7.77 11.51 3.52
C TYR A 306 -6.84 10.29 3.54
N GLU A 307 -5.88 10.27 2.63
CA GLU A 307 -4.76 9.34 2.60
C GLU A 307 -3.49 10.09 2.97
N ASP A 308 -2.77 9.64 3.99
CA ASP A 308 -1.48 10.21 4.40
C ASP A 308 -0.39 9.96 3.36
N TRP A 309 0.79 10.56 3.52
CA TRP A 309 1.92 10.33 2.61
C TRP A 309 2.30 8.84 2.54
N HIS A 310 2.27 8.28 1.33
CA HIS A 310 2.64 6.89 1.08
C HIS A 310 3.10 6.67 -0.37
N MET A 311 3.61 5.47 -0.63
CA MET A 311 3.91 4.96 -1.97
C MET A 311 3.61 3.46 -2.03
N HIS A 312 3.65 2.88 -3.23
CA HIS A 312 3.31 1.48 -3.48
C HIS A 312 4.54 0.67 -3.88
N GLY A 313 5.25 0.15 -2.88
CA GLY A 313 6.56 -0.49 -3.06
C GLY A 313 6.56 -1.81 -3.85
N ARG A 314 5.39 -2.39 -4.12
CA ARG A 314 5.21 -3.63 -4.91
C ARG A 314 4.78 -3.37 -6.35
N GLY A 315 4.28 -2.17 -6.64
CA GLY A 315 3.85 -1.80 -7.98
C GLY A 315 5.03 -1.52 -8.90
N TRP A 316 4.73 -1.42 -10.19
CA TRP A 316 5.56 -0.74 -11.17
C TRP A 316 4.91 0.60 -11.55
N ILE A 317 3.62 0.57 -11.85
CA ILE A 317 2.77 1.74 -12.08
C ILE A 317 1.64 1.71 -11.06
N SER A 318 1.34 2.86 -10.46
CA SER A 318 0.14 3.06 -9.63
C SER A 318 -0.81 4.01 -10.35
N GLY A 319 -2.07 3.98 -9.93
CA GLY A 319 -3.06 4.90 -10.46
C GLY A 319 -4.28 5.06 -9.57
N VAL A 320 -5.07 6.06 -9.90
CA VAL A 320 -6.34 6.35 -9.24
C VAL A 320 -7.36 6.82 -10.27
N TYR A 321 -8.54 6.23 -10.21
CA TYR A 321 -9.72 6.64 -10.95
C TYR A 321 -10.74 7.30 -10.00
N TYR A 322 -11.16 8.52 -10.30
CA TYR A 322 -12.14 9.25 -9.50
C TYR A 322 -13.55 8.98 -10.03
N VAL A 323 -14.33 8.21 -9.27
CA VAL A 323 -15.71 7.85 -9.60
C VAL A 323 -16.65 9.02 -9.30
N ALA A 324 -16.49 9.61 -8.12
CA ALA A 324 -17.25 10.77 -7.66
C ALA A 324 -16.34 11.71 -6.88
N VAL A 325 -16.55 13.01 -7.06
CA VAL A 325 -15.85 14.08 -6.35
C VAL A 325 -16.91 15.10 -5.96
N PRO A 326 -16.87 15.66 -4.73
CA PRO A 326 -17.79 16.71 -4.33
C PRO A 326 -17.79 17.91 -5.28
N ASP A 327 -18.96 18.48 -5.52
CA ASP A 327 -19.10 19.70 -6.30
C ASP A 327 -18.53 20.92 -5.55
N GLY A 328 -18.06 21.92 -6.31
CA GLY A 328 -17.67 23.22 -5.75
C GLY A 328 -16.36 23.24 -4.95
N LEU A 329 -15.54 22.19 -5.01
CA LEU A 329 -14.20 22.20 -4.40
C LEU A 329 -13.31 23.27 -5.04
N PRO A 330 -12.47 23.97 -4.23
CA PRO A 330 -11.60 25.02 -4.75
C PRO A 330 -10.45 24.43 -5.57
N GLY A 331 -10.14 25.06 -6.71
CA GLY A 331 -8.98 24.73 -7.55
C GLY A 331 -7.73 25.57 -7.23
N GLY A 332 -6.74 25.51 -8.13
CA GLY A 332 -5.53 26.34 -8.04
C GLY A 332 -4.60 25.93 -6.91
N SER A 333 -4.17 26.91 -6.09
CA SER A 333 -3.24 26.68 -4.97
C SER A 333 -3.90 26.14 -3.70
N ASP A 334 -5.24 26.03 -3.66
CA ASP A 334 -5.92 25.36 -2.55
C ASP A 334 -5.57 23.87 -2.58
N LYS A 335 -5.61 23.24 -1.40
CA LYS A 335 -5.31 21.82 -1.23
C LYS A 335 -6.56 20.99 -0.98
N ALA A 336 -7.69 21.60 -0.63
CA ALA A 336 -8.89 20.88 -0.25
C ALA A 336 -9.29 19.86 -1.33
N GLY A 337 -9.36 18.60 -0.92
CA GLY A 337 -9.73 17.48 -1.81
C GLY A 337 -8.68 17.05 -2.84
N ALA A 338 -7.58 17.80 -2.99
CA ALA A 338 -6.54 17.51 -3.98
C ALA A 338 -5.70 16.27 -3.63
N ILE A 339 -5.02 15.73 -4.64
CA ILE A 339 -3.91 14.79 -4.49
C ILE A 339 -2.60 15.53 -4.73
N ASP A 340 -1.65 15.38 -3.83
CA ASP A 340 -0.29 15.90 -3.97
C ASP A 340 0.68 14.76 -4.20
N PHE A 341 1.59 14.93 -5.16
CA PHE A 341 2.71 14.06 -5.47
C PHE A 341 4.00 14.74 -5.04
N GLY A 342 4.73 14.12 -4.12
CA GLY A 342 5.84 14.75 -3.41
C GLY A 342 6.90 13.73 -3.03
N TRP A 343 7.43 13.91 -1.82
CA TRP A 343 8.63 13.21 -1.39
C TRP A 343 8.37 12.32 -0.17
N TRP A 344 9.32 11.43 0.13
CA TRP A 344 9.20 10.52 1.26
C TRP A 344 9.48 11.23 2.59
N GLU A 345 8.45 11.79 3.21
CA GLU A 345 8.59 12.57 4.44
C GLU A 345 9.14 11.77 5.63
N GLU A 346 8.83 10.47 5.74
CA GLU A 346 9.42 9.62 6.80
C GLU A 346 10.97 9.50 6.69
N VAL A 347 11.54 9.76 5.50
CA VAL A 347 12.99 9.75 5.26
C VAL A 347 13.57 11.17 5.27
N LEU A 348 12.84 12.15 4.74
CA LEU A 348 13.32 13.52 4.53
C LEU A 348 12.91 14.51 5.63
N GLY A 349 12.09 14.05 6.58
CA GLY A 349 11.49 14.85 7.64
C GLY A 349 10.25 15.63 7.18
N ASP A 350 9.43 16.00 8.16
CA ASP A 350 8.19 16.74 7.96
C ASP A 350 8.39 17.99 7.12
N GLY A 351 7.44 18.26 6.22
CA GLY A 351 7.47 19.43 5.34
C GLY A 351 8.46 19.33 4.18
N ALA A 352 9.06 18.16 3.93
CA ALA A 352 10.01 17.97 2.84
C ALA A 352 9.37 18.25 1.48
N SER A 353 8.11 17.88 1.29
CA SER A 353 7.40 18.10 0.04
C SER A 353 7.22 19.60 -0.26
N GLU A 354 6.94 20.42 0.76
CA GLU A 354 6.86 21.87 0.62
C GLU A 354 8.22 22.50 0.31
N ARG A 355 9.31 21.98 0.90
CA ARG A 355 10.68 22.49 0.66
C ARG A 355 11.22 22.12 -0.72
N LEU A 356 10.97 20.89 -1.16
CA LEU A 356 11.54 20.31 -2.38
C LEU A 356 10.61 20.38 -3.58
N GLY A 357 9.37 20.84 -3.37
CA GLY A 357 8.33 20.91 -4.38
C GLY A 357 7.47 19.65 -4.46
N TYR A 358 6.22 19.86 -4.83
CA TYR A 358 5.22 18.83 -5.08
C TYR A 358 4.39 19.21 -6.31
N GLN A 359 3.75 18.24 -6.94
CA GLN A 359 2.75 18.46 -7.97
C GLN A 359 1.35 18.20 -7.41
N ARG A 360 0.45 19.16 -7.58
CA ARG A 360 -0.94 19.04 -7.15
C ARG A 360 -1.85 18.74 -8.33
N VAL A 361 -2.80 17.83 -8.11
CA VAL A 361 -3.91 17.58 -9.04
C VAL A 361 -5.23 17.71 -8.28
N HIS A 362 -6.14 18.47 -8.86
CA HIS A 362 -7.52 18.61 -8.40
C HIS A 362 -8.38 17.58 -9.11
N PRO A 363 -8.97 16.61 -8.39
CA PRO A 363 -9.68 15.52 -9.02
C PRO A 363 -11.02 15.97 -9.61
N GLU A 364 -11.42 15.34 -10.71
CA GLU A 364 -12.74 15.48 -11.32
C GLU A 364 -13.37 14.10 -11.54
N PRO A 365 -14.70 13.95 -11.51
CA PRO A 365 -15.35 12.69 -11.85
C PRO A 365 -14.94 12.22 -13.25
N GLY A 366 -14.52 10.96 -13.37
CA GLY A 366 -14.00 10.40 -14.62
C GLY A 366 -12.49 10.55 -14.82
N MET A 367 -11.79 11.30 -13.98
CA MET A 367 -10.34 11.47 -14.07
C MET A 367 -9.60 10.18 -13.71
N LEU A 368 -8.64 9.79 -14.55
CA LEU A 368 -7.70 8.69 -14.35
C LEU A 368 -6.27 9.24 -14.30
N LEU A 369 -5.55 8.90 -13.24
CA LEU A 369 -4.13 9.20 -13.08
C LEU A 369 -3.31 7.91 -13.17
N LEU A 370 -2.15 7.99 -13.82
CA LEU A 370 -1.14 6.93 -13.90
C LEU A 370 0.24 7.52 -13.61
N PHE A 371 1.01 6.86 -12.75
CA PHE A 371 2.33 7.33 -12.33
C PHE A 371 3.21 6.18 -11.83
N PRO A 372 4.54 6.33 -11.78
CA PRO A 372 5.41 5.30 -11.22
C PRO A 372 5.09 5.03 -9.76
N SER A 373 5.05 3.75 -9.36
CA SER A 373 4.55 3.36 -8.03
C SER A 373 5.46 3.81 -6.87
N TYR A 374 6.70 4.20 -7.16
CA TYR A 374 7.66 4.74 -6.22
C TYR A 374 7.49 6.23 -5.93
N ILE A 375 6.52 6.89 -6.55
CA ILE A 375 6.22 8.30 -6.29
C ILE A 375 5.33 8.42 -5.05
N HIS A 376 5.85 9.11 -4.04
CA HIS A 376 5.09 9.43 -2.85
C HIS A 376 3.95 10.39 -3.16
N HIS A 377 2.80 10.10 -2.59
CA HIS A 377 1.60 10.90 -2.74
C HIS A 377 0.73 10.85 -1.50
N ARG A 378 -0.16 11.84 -1.39
CA ARG A 378 -1.18 11.93 -0.35
C ARG A 378 -2.44 12.57 -0.92
N THR A 379 -3.55 12.44 -0.22
CA THR A 379 -4.72 13.28 -0.47
C THR A 379 -4.96 14.23 0.70
N TRP A 380 -5.69 15.30 0.42
CA TRP A 380 -6.15 16.22 1.44
C TRP A 380 -7.64 16.01 1.72
N PRO A 381 -8.08 16.29 2.96
CA PRO A 381 -9.50 16.42 3.28
C PRO A 381 -10.19 17.42 2.36
N HIS A 382 -11.44 17.12 1.98
CA HIS A 382 -12.25 18.02 1.14
C HIS A 382 -13.28 18.82 1.94
N ARG A 383 -13.61 18.39 3.18
CA ARG A 383 -14.53 19.07 4.11
C ARG A 383 -15.93 19.34 3.54
N SER A 384 -16.34 18.53 2.57
CA SER A 384 -17.71 18.48 2.04
C SER A 384 -18.47 17.32 2.66
N ASP A 385 -19.79 17.46 2.80
CA ASP A 385 -20.72 16.42 3.20
C ASP A 385 -20.98 15.38 2.09
N GLU A 386 -20.69 15.73 0.84
CA GLU A 386 -20.66 14.82 -0.29
C GLU A 386 -19.47 13.86 -0.24
N GLU A 387 -19.61 12.70 -0.88
CA GLU A 387 -18.57 11.68 -0.92
C GLU A 387 -17.60 11.88 -2.08
N ARG A 388 -16.30 11.78 -1.78
CA ARG A 388 -15.29 11.46 -2.80
C ARG A 388 -15.12 9.94 -2.85
N ILE A 389 -15.34 9.36 -4.02
CA ILE A 389 -15.20 7.92 -4.28
C ILE A 389 -14.13 7.72 -5.35
N CYS A 390 -13.12 6.92 -5.05
CA CYS A 390 -12.10 6.55 -6.02
C CYS A 390 -11.79 5.05 -5.99
N VAL A 391 -11.28 4.56 -7.12
CA VAL A 391 -10.68 3.23 -7.26
C VAL A 391 -9.19 3.44 -7.51
N ALA A 392 -8.37 3.03 -6.54
CA ALA A 392 -6.93 3.05 -6.66
C ALA A 392 -6.41 1.66 -7.01
N PHE A 393 -5.26 1.60 -7.69
CA PHE A 393 -4.72 0.34 -8.18
C PHE A 393 -3.20 0.41 -8.39
N ASP A 394 -2.61 -0.78 -8.38
CA ASP A 394 -1.23 -1.04 -8.76
C ASP A 394 -1.20 -2.03 -9.93
N ILE A 395 -0.38 -1.71 -10.93
CA ILE A 395 0.09 -2.66 -11.94
C ILE A 395 1.42 -3.20 -11.44
N MET A 396 1.47 -4.50 -11.21
CA MET A 396 2.60 -5.15 -10.54
C MET A 396 2.97 -6.46 -11.27
N PRO A 397 4.16 -7.02 -11.02
CA PRO A 397 4.53 -8.33 -11.56
C PRO A 397 3.48 -9.41 -11.20
N SER A 398 3.16 -10.28 -12.17
CA SER A 398 2.18 -11.36 -11.99
C SER A 398 2.58 -12.41 -10.97
#